data_AF-X0U947-F1
#
_entry.id   AF-X0U947-F1
#
_cell.length_a   1.000
_cell.length_b   1.000
_cell.length_c   1.000
_cell.angle_alpha   90.00
_cell.angle_beta   90.00
_cell.angle_gamma   90.00
#
_symmetry.space_group_name_H-M   'P 1'
#
loop_
_entity.id
_entity.type
_entity.pdbx_description
1 polymer ?
#
loop_
_entity_poly.entity_id
_entity_poly.type
_entity_poly.pdbx_seq_one_letter_code
_entity_poly.pdbx_strand_id
1 'polypeptide(L)'
;IIENMLFMIELNGDYIPELRTIFGKNANIFHEDFLAVERKGFDFIVGNPPFNVGGLVKVPTNKAIDKRGDGKSVWMHFINKSIDALCKKGTLAMITPSIWLKRDHSMHKIITQYHIRKLHTLTSNETNRIFHGYAQTPTCYFTLIKIRNRNNVANLYDKTYHKYIKFKIDTSLPLCGASILMKLQDHLKKLGPVIVKKTNMPHPSINFSDTESEIFPHSNIKTCHIKNKTTPKLVTNYSNKSCVFANTKKLVLAHKMYGFPFYDINGDYGISNRDNYVIHGKTDREFRILKAYLSTK
;
A
#
# COMPACT_ATOMS: atom_id res chain seq x y z
N ILE A 1 25.56 7.53 28.47
CA ILE A 1 24.77 7.40 27.20
C ILE A 1 23.39 8.02 27.37
N ILE A 2 22.56 7.54 28.30
CA ILE A 2 21.15 7.97 28.42
C ILE A 2 21.01 9.47 28.76
N GLU A 3 21.79 9.99 29.70
CA GLU A 3 21.66 11.38 30.18
C GLU A 3 22.21 12.43 29.20
N ASN A 4 23.08 12.05 28.25
CA ASN A 4 23.78 13.00 27.38
C ASN A 4 23.53 12.80 25.87
N MET A 5 23.04 11.63 25.45
CA MET A 5 22.97 11.25 24.03
C MET A 5 21.58 10.81 23.57
N LEU A 6 20.75 10.30 24.49
CA LEU A 6 19.43 9.80 24.17
C LEU A 6 18.38 10.84 24.53
N PHE A 7 17.51 11.15 23.58
CA PHE A 7 16.42 12.11 23.71
C PHE A 7 15.11 11.43 23.29
N MET A 8 14.06 11.61 24.08
CA MET A 8 12.72 11.08 23.80
C MET A 8 11.70 12.19 23.90
N ILE A 9 10.77 12.22 22.97
CA ILE A 9 9.64 13.15 22.97
C ILE A 9 8.38 12.29 22.94
N GLU A 10 7.55 12.43 23.97
CA GLU A 10 6.30 11.71 24.13
C GLU A 10 5.20 12.74 24.40
N LEU A 11 4.10 12.64 23.67
CA LEU A 11 2.97 13.55 23.80
C LEU A 11 1.99 13.07 24.88
N ASN A 12 1.89 11.76 25.10
CA ASN A 12 1.02 11.19 26.10
C ASN A 12 1.68 11.21 27.48
N GLY A 13 1.22 12.12 28.35
CA GLY A 13 1.68 12.26 29.72
C GLY A 13 1.62 10.97 30.55
N ASP A 14 0.68 10.07 30.25
CA ASP A 14 0.50 8.80 30.98
C ASP A 14 1.71 7.87 30.83
N TYR A 15 2.45 7.96 29.73
CA TYR A 15 3.63 7.13 29.48
C TYR A 15 4.91 7.69 30.09
N ILE A 16 4.93 8.96 30.53
CA ILE A 16 6.13 9.61 31.06
C ILE A 16 6.69 8.90 32.32
N PRO A 17 5.86 8.52 33.32
CA PRO A 17 6.36 7.79 34.50
C PRO A 17 6.98 6.43 34.16
N GLU A 18 6.36 5.70 33.24
CA GLU A 18 6.85 4.39 32.77
C GLU A 18 8.18 4.56 32.03
N LEU A 19 8.28 5.53 31.11
CA LEU A 19 9.52 5.83 30.39
C LEU A 19 10.66 6.20 31.35
N ARG A 20 10.40 7.02 32.37
CA ARG A 20 11.41 7.34 33.41
C ARG A 20 11.78 6.15 34.29
N THR A 21 10.88 5.19 34.45
CA THR A 21 11.16 3.94 35.17
C THR A 21 12.09 3.05 34.34
N ILE A 22 11.83 2.92 33.04
CA ILE A 22 12.61 2.08 32.12
C ILE A 22 13.99 2.68 31.82
N PHE A 23 14.05 3.99 31.54
CA PHE A 23 15.27 4.65 31.07
C PHE A 23 16.01 5.43 32.16
N GLY A 24 15.42 5.56 33.35
CA GLY A 24 15.99 6.30 34.47
C GLY A 24 15.46 7.73 34.59
N LYS A 25 15.41 8.23 35.83
CA LYS A 25 14.80 9.52 36.18
C LYS A 25 15.46 10.71 35.48
N ASN A 26 16.77 10.63 35.25
CA ASN A 26 17.59 11.66 34.62
C ASN A 26 17.65 11.56 33.08
N ALA A 27 16.95 10.60 32.46
CA ALA A 27 16.91 10.50 31.00
C ALA A 27 16.26 11.75 30.38
N ASN A 28 16.74 12.16 29.20
CA ASN A 28 16.19 13.31 28.47
C ASN A 28 14.83 12.95 27.81
N ILE A 29 13.81 12.77 28.64
CA ILE A 29 12.43 12.51 28.24
C ILE A 29 11.64 13.81 28.39
N PHE A 30 11.06 14.29 27.29
CA PHE A 30 10.27 15.51 27.21
C PHE A 30 8.81 15.18 26.92
N HIS A 31 7.92 15.73 27.75
CA HIS A 31 6.47 15.68 27.54
C HIS A 31 6.07 16.86 26.65
N GLU A 32 6.26 16.70 25.34
CA GLU A 32 6.13 17.77 24.34
C GLU A 32 5.52 17.23 23.04
N ASP A 33 4.96 18.13 22.23
CA ASP A 33 4.60 17.80 20.84
C ASP A 33 5.86 17.77 19.98
N PHE A 34 6.21 16.58 19.46
CA PHE A 34 7.33 16.41 18.54
C PHE A 34 7.29 17.40 17.37
N LEU A 35 6.11 17.72 16.83
CA LEU A 35 5.95 18.65 15.70
C LEU A 35 6.17 20.11 16.10
N ALA A 36 6.17 20.45 17.39
CA ALA A 36 6.53 21.78 17.91
C ALA A 36 8.02 21.90 18.33
N VAL A 37 8.70 20.80 18.69
CA VAL A 37 10.09 20.84 19.19
C VAL A 37 11.13 21.35 18.17
N GLU A 38 11.92 22.37 18.49
CA GLU A 38 12.97 22.90 17.60
C GLU A 38 14.38 22.37 17.89
N ARG A 39 14.54 21.05 18.01
CA ARG A 39 15.85 20.41 18.25
C ARG A 39 16.44 19.84 16.96
N LYS A 40 17.75 20.03 16.77
CA LYS A 40 18.50 19.57 15.58
C LYS A 40 19.87 19.03 15.99
N GLY A 41 20.58 18.45 15.02
CA GLY A 41 21.96 17.99 15.20
C GLY A 41 22.09 16.52 15.57
N PHE A 42 21.03 15.73 15.39
CA PHE A 42 21.06 14.31 15.76
C PHE A 42 21.78 13.46 14.70
N ASP A 43 22.63 12.53 15.14
CA ASP A 43 23.26 11.52 14.29
C ASP A 43 22.29 10.39 13.92
N PHE A 44 21.37 10.07 14.84
CA PHE A 44 20.38 9.03 14.68
C PHE A 44 19.02 9.53 15.17
N ILE A 45 17.97 9.27 14.39
CA ILE A 45 16.59 9.41 14.82
C ILE A 45 15.86 8.11 14.51
N VAL A 46 15.15 7.57 15.48
CA VAL A 46 14.36 6.34 15.37
C VAL A 46 12.92 6.64 15.77
N GLY A 47 11.94 6.15 15.02
CA GLY A 47 10.54 6.40 15.35
C GLY A 47 9.54 5.42 14.73
N ASN A 48 8.42 5.26 15.45
CA ASN A 48 7.18 4.70 14.95
C ASN A 48 6.10 5.80 15.04
N PRO A 49 6.14 6.81 14.15
CA PRO A 49 5.23 7.95 14.25
C PRO A 49 3.77 7.52 14.14
N PRO A 50 2.84 8.25 14.78
CA PRO A 50 1.42 8.02 14.56
C PRO A 50 1.08 8.19 13.08
N PHE A 51 0.31 7.26 12.53
CA PHE A 51 -0.06 7.35 11.11
C PHE A 51 -1.10 8.45 10.88
N ASN A 52 -2.08 8.58 11.78
CA ASN A 52 -3.13 9.57 11.69
C ASN A 52 -3.40 10.20 13.07
N VAL A 53 -3.97 11.40 13.09
CA VAL A 53 -4.41 12.11 14.31
C VAL A 53 -5.83 12.65 14.15
N GLY A 54 -6.51 12.87 15.28
CA GLY A 54 -7.81 13.54 15.32
C GLY A 54 -8.95 12.79 14.62
N GLY A 55 -8.78 11.50 14.32
CA GLY A 55 -9.80 10.65 13.73
C GLY A 55 -10.10 9.43 14.60
N LEU A 56 -11.29 8.88 14.43
CA LEU A 56 -11.67 7.62 15.06
C LEU A 56 -10.80 6.48 14.50
N VAL A 57 -10.40 5.54 15.36
CA VAL A 57 -9.70 4.32 14.93
C VAL A 57 -10.62 3.55 13.98
N LYS A 58 -10.28 3.54 12.69
CA LYS A 58 -11.08 2.88 11.66
C LYS A 58 -10.87 1.37 11.72
N VAL A 59 -11.63 0.69 12.57
CA VAL A 59 -11.75 -0.78 12.49
C VAL A 59 -12.80 -1.16 11.43
N PRO A 60 -12.55 -2.15 10.56
CA PRO A 60 -13.47 -2.53 9.48
C PRO A 60 -14.86 -2.98 9.97
N THR A 61 -14.94 -3.48 11.20
CA THR A 61 -16.12 -4.12 11.79
C THR A 61 -17.12 -3.16 12.43
N ASN A 62 -16.74 -1.91 12.70
CA ASN A 62 -17.65 -0.96 13.34
C ASN A 62 -18.59 -0.35 12.29
N LYS A 63 -19.89 -0.68 12.32
CA LYS A 63 -20.93 -0.11 11.44
C LYS A 63 -21.78 0.96 12.13
N ALA A 64 -21.62 1.15 13.44
CA ALA A 64 -22.48 2.00 14.26
C ALA A 64 -22.08 3.47 14.27
N ILE A 65 -20.80 3.77 13.96
CA ILE A 65 -20.27 5.14 14.03
C ILE A 65 -20.02 5.66 12.61
N ASP A 66 -20.51 6.87 12.33
CA ASP A 66 -20.21 7.58 11.10
C ASP A 66 -18.71 7.90 11.02
N LYS A 67 -18.00 7.22 10.11
CA LYS A 67 -16.53 7.30 9.96
C LYS A 67 -16.08 8.48 9.10
N ARG A 68 -16.98 9.42 8.79
CA ARG A 68 -16.70 10.63 7.98
C ARG A 68 -15.83 11.67 8.69
N GLY A 69 -15.57 11.52 9.98
CA GLY A 69 -14.50 12.23 10.69
C GLY A 69 -13.13 11.71 10.25
N ASP A 70 -12.67 12.17 9.08
CA ASP A 70 -11.38 11.77 8.51
C ASP A 70 -10.25 12.33 9.37
N GLY A 71 -9.65 11.45 10.19
CA GLY A 71 -8.37 11.72 10.82
C GLY A 71 -7.35 12.16 9.77
N LYS A 72 -6.48 13.10 10.14
CA LYS A 72 -5.46 13.63 9.24
C LYS A 72 -4.23 12.74 9.29
N SER A 73 -3.71 12.34 8.13
CA SER A 73 -2.44 11.62 8.06
C SER A 73 -1.29 12.51 8.53
N VAL A 74 -0.58 12.13 9.58
CA VAL A 74 0.45 12.98 10.23
C VAL A 74 1.88 12.47 10.06
N TRP A 75 2.07 11.17 9.80
CA TRP A 75 3.40 10.56 9.73
C TRP A 75 4.35 11.25 8.75
N MET A 76 3.83 11.86 7.68
CA MET A 76 4.61 12.62 6.69
C MET A 76 5.34 13.81 7.33
N HIS A 77 4.67 14.52 8.24
CA HIS A 77 5.24 15.66 8.97
C HIS A 77 6.35 15.20 9.92
N PHE A 78 6.16 14.05 10.58
CA PHE A 78 7.20 13.43 11.41
C PHE A 78 8.45 13.10 10.58
N ILE A 79 8.29 12.49 9.41
CA ILE A 79 9.43 12.18 8.53
C ILE A 79 10.18 13.44 8.11
N ASN A 80 9.47 14.47 7.64
CA ASN A 80 10.11 15.73 7.22
C ASN A 80 10.87 16.37 8.37
N LYS A 81 10.22 16.50 9.54
CA LYS A 81 10.84 17.08 10.72
C LYS A 81 12.04 16.30 11.22
N SER A 82 11.98 14.96 11.21
CA SER A 82 13.13 14.13 11.56
C SER A 82 14.27 14.29 10.56
N ILE A 83 13.99 14.34 9.26
CA ILE A 83 15.03 14.62 8.26
C ILE A 83 15.68 15.98 8.52
N ASP A 84 14.90 17.01 8.83
CA ASP A 84 15.41 18.36 9.13
C ASP A 84 16.25 18.40 10.40
N ALA A 85 15.87 17.64 11.42
CA ALA A 85 16.57 17.54 12.69
C ALA A 85 17.90 16.75 12.60
N LEU A 86 18.07 15.89 11.59
CA LEU A 86 19.30 15.13 11.40
C LEU A 86 20.48 16.01 10.94
N CYS A 87 21.66 15.70 11.48
CA CYS A 87 22.93 16.23 10.99
C CYS A 87 23.21 15.74 9.54
N LYS A 88 24.21 16.34 8.87
CA LYS A 88 24.66 15.86 7.56
C LYS A 88 25.21 14.44 7.72
N LYS A 89 24.78 13.51 6.86
CA LYS A 89 25.07 12.05 6.97
C LYS A 89 24.41 11.35 8.17
N GLY A 90 23.53 12.03 8.92
CA GLY A 90 22.72 11.40 9.95
C GLY A 90 21.81 10.29 9.39
N THR A 91 21.41 9.36 10.24
CA THR A 91 20.60 8.19 9.89
C THR A 91 19.20 8.31 10.48
N LEU A 92 18.19 8.13 9.64
CA LEU A 92 16.79 7.97 10.06
C LEU A 92 16.42 6.49 10.04
N ALA A 93 15.73 5.99 11.07
CA ALA A 93 15.07 4.70 11.07
C ALA A 93 13.58 4.87 11.41
N MET A 94 12.69 4.54 10.48
CA MET A 94 11.26 4.87 10.64
C MET A 94 10.37 3.71 10.23
N ILE A 95 9.28 3.53 10.98
CA ILE A 95 8.13 2.70 10.61
C ILE A 95 7.04 3.61 10.02
N THR A 96 6.53 3.29 8.84
CA THR A 96 5.57 4.14 8.10
C THR A 96 4.58 3.29 7.31
N PRO A 97 3.41 3.83 6.90
CA PRO A 97 2.60 3.19 5.88
C PRO A 97 3.41 3.01 4.59
N SER A 98 3.25 1.89 3.90
CA SER A 98 3.99 1.62 2.65
C SER A 98 3.52 2.45 1.44
N ILE A 99 2.54 3.35 1.63
CA ILE A 99 1.91 4.10 0.53
C ILE A 99 2.90 4.99 -0.24
N TRP A 100 3.95 5.50 0.42
CA TRP A 100 4.97 6.34 -0.22
C TRP A 100 5.87 5.60 -1.20
N LEU A 101 5.85 4.27 -1.19
CA LEU A 101 6.58 3.46 -2.17
C LEU A 101 6.02 3.65 -3.58
N LYS A 102 4.77 4.12 -3.71
CA LYS A 102 4.21 4.50 -5.01
C LYS A 102 4.82 5.81 -5.50
N ARG A 103 5.22 5.83 -6.78
CA ARG A 103 5.89 6.98 -7.40
C ARG A 103 5.06 8.26 -7.44
N ASP A 104 3.73 8.13 -7.46
CA ASP A 104 2.77 9.25 -7.49
C ASP A 104 2.51 9.88 -6.11
N HIS A 105 3.00 9.26 -5.03
CA HIS A 105 2.86 9.81 -3.68
C HIS A 105 3.91 10.91 -3.42
N SER A 106 3.51 12.02 -2.80
CA SER A 106 4.38 13.18 -2.53
C SER A 106 5.67 12.81 -1.76
N MET A 107 5.54 11.97 -0.73
CA MET A 107 6.68 11.49 0.07
C MET A 107 7.66 10.59 -0.70
N HIS A 108 7.28 10.03 -1.85
CA HIS A 108 8.17 9.17 -2.63
C HIS A 108 9.45 9.92 -2.97
N LYS A 109 9.32 11.07 -3.63
CA LYS A 109 10.46 11.92 -4.04
C LYS A 109 11.25 12.43 -2.83
N ILE A 110 10.55 12.77 -1.74
CA ILE A 110 11.18 13.28 -0.51
C ILE A 110 12.07 12.22 0.14
N ILE A 111 11.63 10.96 0.21
CA ILE A 111 12.39 9.90 0.87
C ILE A 111 13.48 9.36 -0.08
N THR A 112 13.17 9.15 -1.37
CA THR A 112 14.10 8.52 -2.33
C THR A 112 15.22 9.44 -2.79
N GLN A 113 15.14 10.76 -2.55
CA GLN A 113 16.26 11.67 -2.77
C GLN A 113 17.48 11.36 -1.88
N TYR A 114 17.27 10.60 -0.79
CA TYR A 114 18.31 10.20 0.15
C TYR A 114 18.66 8.72 0.02
N HIS A 115 19.84 8.33 0.51
CA HIS A 115 20.31 6.95 0.41
C HIS A 115 19.53 6.00 1.33
N ILE A 116 18.64 5.19 0.75
CA ILE A 116 17.89 4.16 1.47
C ILE A 116 18.78 2.93 1.66
N ARG A 117 19.35 2.78 2.86
CA ARG A 117 20.31 1.72 3.19
C ARG A 117 19.66 0.35 3.35
N LYS A 118 18.47 0.30 3.94
CA LYS A 118 17.68 -0.92 4.18
C LYS A 118 16.20 -0.56 4.13
N LEU A 119 15.39 -1.29 3.37
CA LEU A 119 13.93 -1.15 3.32
C LEU A 119 13.28 -2.53 3.42
N HIS A 120 12.36 -2.67 4.36
CA HIS A 120 11.51 -3.84 4.54
C HIS A 120 10.05 -3.46 4.43
N THR A 121 9.25 -4.35 3.87
CA THR A 121 7.82 -4.16 3.63
C THR A 121 7.03 -5.29 4.27
N LEU A 122 5.87 -4.95 4.80
CA LEU A 122 4.95 -5.83 5.48
C LEU A 122 3.59 -5.72 4.80
N THR A 123 3.00 -6.86 4.50
CA THR A 123 1.60 -6.97 4.09
C THR A 123 0.68 -6.52 5.23
N SER A 124 -0.60 -6.30 4.93
CA SER A 124 -1.63 -6.05 5.96
C SER A 124 -1.68 -7.14 7.02
N ASN A 125 -1.56 -8.41 6.61
CA ASN A 125 -1.61 -9.55 7.54
C ASN A 125 -0.36 -9.60 8.43
N GLU A 126 0.83 -9.37 7.87
CA GLU A 126 2.07 -9.32 8.65
C GLU A 126 2.07 -8.15 9.62
N THR A 127 1.62 -6.97 9.16
CA THR A 127 1.47 -5.79 10.02
C THR A 127 0.51 -6.09 11.16
N ASN A 128 -0.66 -6.66 10.86
CA ASN A 128 -1.65 -7.01 11.87
C ASN A 128 -1.10 -7.96 12.94
N ARG A 129 -0.35 -8.98 12.52
CA ARG A 129 0.30 -9.91 13.44
C ARG A 129 1.37 -9.23 14.30
N ILE A 130 2.25 -8.43 13.71
CA ILE A 130 3.37 -7.76 14.40
C ILE A 130 2.87 -6.72 15.40
N PHE A 131 1.77 -6.04 15.07
CA PHE A 131 1.16 -5.03 15.94
C PHE A 131 -0.05 -5.58 16.71
N HIS A 132 -0.10 -6.89 16.98
CA HIS A 132 -1.08 -7.52 17.86
C HIS A 132 -2.55 -7.15 17.59
N GLY A 133 -2.94 -7.02 16.32
CA GLY A 133 -4.29 -6.66 15.92
C GLY A 133 -4.56 -5.16 15.79
N TYR A 134 -3.68 -4.30 16.32
CA TYR A 134 -3.87 -2.84 16.40
C TYR A 134 -3.53 -2.08 15.12
N ALA A 135 -2.97 -2.75 14.11
CA ALA A 135 -2.72 -2.17 12.80
C ALA A 135 -3.12 -3.12 11.66
N GLN A 136 -3.56 -2.58 10.53
CA GLN A 136 -3.98 -3.38 9.35
C GLN A 136 -3.50 -2.79 8.02
N THR A 137 -2.89 -1.60 8.06
CA THR A 137 -2.36 -0.94 6.87
C THR A 137 -1.01 -1.57 6.49
N PRO A 138 -0.74 -1.86 5.20
CA PRO A 138 0.58 -2.29 4.78
C PRO A 138 1.65 -1.30 5.26
N THR A 139 2.66 -1.82 5.95
CA THR A 139 3.65 -1.02 6.67
C THR A 139 5.04 -1.34 6.15
N CYS A 140 5.92 -0.34 6.11
CA CYS A 140 7.33 -0.56 5.85
C CYS A 140 8.17 0.06 6.94
N TYR A 141 9.34 -0.52 7.16
CA TYR A 141 10.37 0.08 8.00
C TYR A 141 11.67 0.18 7.22
N PHE A 142 12.36 1.30 7.40
CA PHE A 142 13.54 1.58 6.60
C PHE A 142 14.57 2.37 7.38
N THR A 143 15.83 2.23 6.94
CA THR A 143 16.90 3.14 7.33
C THR A 143 17.31 3.97 6.12
N LEU A 144 17.33 5.29 6.28
CA LEU A 144 17.86 6.23 5.30
C LEU A 144 19.06 6.96 5.90
N ILE A 145 20.03 7.31 5.06
CA ILE A 145 21.14 8.19 5.44
C ILE A 145 20.94 9.51 4.70
N LYS A 146 21.05 10.65 5.41
CA LYS A 146 20.90 12.02 4.88
C LYS A 146 22.08 12.39 3.97
N ILE A 147 22.20 11.65 2.87
CA ILE A 147 23.15 11.77 1.77
C ILE A 147 22.33 11.62 0.49
N ARG A 148 22.57 12.49 -0.48
CA ARG A 148 21.85 12.47 -1.76
C ARG A 148 22.04 11.14 -2.50
N ASN A 149 20.94 10.55 -2.95
CA ASN A 149 20.90 9.32 -3.72
C ASN A 149 21.23 9.56 -5.20
N ARG A 150 22.52 9.73 -5.52
CA ARG A 150 22.95 10.04 -6.89
C ARG A 150 22.67 8.92 -7.89
N ASN A 151 22.70 7.67 -7.42
CA ASN A 151 22.54 6.49 -8.27
C ASN A 151 21.07 6.10 -8.45
N ASN A 152 20.15 6.76 -7.75
CA ASN A 152 18.73 6.46 -7.77
C ASN A 152 18.45 4.96 -7.48
N VAL A 153 19.07 4.44 -6.42
CA VAL A 153 18.95 3.02 -5.99
C VAL A 153 18.49 2.95 -4.53
N ALA A 154 17.68 1.94 -4.21
CA ALA A 154 17.34 1.57 -2.84
C ALA A 154 17.68 0.09 -2.58
N ASN A 155 18.07 -0.22 -1.35
CA ASN A 155 18.30 -1.60 -0.91
C ASN A 155 17.00 -2.19 -0.32
N LEU A 156 16.32 -3.03 -1.09
CA LEU A 156 15.06 -3.66 -0.72
C LEU A 156 15.32 -5.06 -0.18
N TYR A 157 14.74 -5.40 0.95
CA TYR A 157 14.79 -6.77 1.45
C TYR A 157 13.90 -7.69 0.61
N ASP A 158 14.51 -8.68 -0.01
CA ASP A 158 13.81 -9.71 -0.75
C ASP A 158 13.54 -10.90 0.18
N LYS A 159 12.26 -11.13 0.49
CA LYS A 159 11.83 -12.20 1.40
C LYS A 159 12.06 -13.60 0.83
N THR A 160 12.11 -13.75 -0.50
CA THR A 160 12.33 -15.05 -1.15
C THR A 160 13.79 -15.49 -1.00
N TYR A 161 14.72 -14.55 -1.10
CA TYR A 161 16.16 -14.83 -1.05
C TYR A 161 16.84 -14.42 0.27
N HIS A 162 16.06 -13.91 1.24
CA HIS A 162 16.52 -13.44 2.55
C HIS A 162 17.70 -12.45 2.50
N LYS A 163 17.77 -11.60 1.48
CA LYS A 163 18.88 -10.65 1.28
C LYS A 163 18.39 -9.29 0.78
N TYR A 164 19.20 -8.26 0.97
CA TYR A 164 18.96 -6.97 0.35
C TYR A 164 19.39 -7.00 -1.11
N ILE A 165 18.53 -6.49 -1.98
CA ILE A 165 18.81 -6.31 -3.39
C ILE A 165 18.84 -4.82 -3.73
N LYS A 166 19.79 -4.44 -4.58
CA LYS A 166 19.87 -3.08 -5.13
C LYS A 166 18.79 -2.93 -6.21
N PHE A 167 17.77 -2.14 -5.93
CA PHE A 167 16.67 -1.87 -6.84
C PHE A 167 16.77 -0.45 -7.40
N LYS A 168 16.73 -0.29 -8.72
CA LYS A 168 16.75 1.01 -9.38
C LYS A 168 15.39 1.68 -9.27
N ILE A 169 15.35 2.92 -8.79
CA ILE A 169 14.14 3.69 -8.49
C ILE A 169 13.63 4.41 -9.75
N ASP A 170 13.39 3.65 -10.82
CA ASP A 170 12.82 4.20 -12.07
C ASP A 170 11.28 4.21 -12.03
N THR A 171 10.67 3.53 -11.07
CA THR A 171 9.21 3.42 -10.89
C THR A 171 8.88 3.32 -9.41
N SER A 172 7.63 3.00 -9.07
CA SER A 172 7.23 2.65 -7.70
C SER A 172 8.12 1.53 -7.16
N LEU A 173 8.50 1.65 -5.89
CA LEU A 173 9.21 0.58 -5.19
C LEU A 173 8.24 -0.57 -4.88
N PRO A 174 8.59 -1.82 -5.21
CA PRO A 174 7.69 -2.94 -5.00
C PRO A 174 7.57 -3.35 -3.53
N LEU A 175 6.39 -3.79 -3.13
CA LEU A 175 6.16 -4.36 -1.79
C LEU A 175 6.76 -5.77 -1.65
N CYS A 176 6.93 -6.50 -2.75
CA CYS A 176 7.48 -7.84 -2.76
C CYS A 176 7.99 -8.20 -4.16
N GLY A 177 8.75 -9.28 -4.28
CA GLY A 177 9.20 -9.81 -5.58
C GLY A 177 10.13 -8.86 -6.33
N ALA A 178 10.92 -8.05 -5.62
CA ALA A 178 11.79 -7.06 -6.24
C ALA A 178 12.83 -7.73 -7.16
N SER A 179 13.34 -8.91 -6.80
CA SER A 179 14.25 -9.70 -7.65
C SER A 179 13.58 -10.23 -8.92
N ILE A 180 12.31 -10.63 -8.84
CA ILE A 180 11.51 -11.05 -9.99
C ILE A 180 11.31 -9.87 -10.94
N LEU A 181 10.92 -8.71 -10.39
CA LEU A 181 10.72 -7.51 -11.18
C LEU A 181 12.00 -7.06 -11.88
N MET A 182 13.16 -7.16 -11.23
CA MET A 182 14.44 -6.88 -11.89
C MET A 182 14.69 -7.77 -13.11
N LYS A 183 14.38 -9.07 -13.04
CA LYS A 183 14.49 -9.98 -14.19
C LYS A 183 13.52 -9.61 -15.31
N LEU A 184 12.34 -9.11 -14.96
CA LEU A 184 11.32 -8.72 -15.93
C LEU A 184 11.57 -7.35 -16.58
N GLN A 185 12.39 -6.47 -15.97
CA GLN A 185 12.57 -5.10 -16.45
C GLN A 185 13.03 -5.02 -17.91
N ASP A 186 13.97 -5.87 -18.32
CA ASP A 186 14.49 -5.82 -19.70
C ASP A 186 13.47 -6.35 -20.71
N HIS A 187 12.66 -7.34 -20.32
CA HIS A 187 11.52 -7.77 -21.13
C HIS A 187 10.46 -6.66 -21.24
N LEU A 188 10.17 -5.97 -20.14
CA LEU A 188 9.21 -4.86 -20.12
C LEU A 188 9.65 -3.68 -20.98
N LYS A 189 10.96 -3.38 -21.03
CA LYS A 189 11.51 -2.34 -21.92
C LYS A 189 11.34 -2.69 -23.40
N LYS A 190 11.50 -3.98 -23.75
CA LYS A 190 11.43 -4.46 -25.14
C LYS A 190 9.98 -4.66 -25.63
N LEU A 191 9.14 -5.26 -24.80
CA LEU A 191 7.81 -5.75 -25.18
C LEU A 191 6.67 -4.87 -24.66
N GLY A 192 6.95 -4.00 -23.68
CA GLY A 192 5.93 -3.26 -22.95
C GLY A 192 5.18 -4.11 -21.91
N PRO A 193 4.42 -3.46 -21.01
CA PRO A 193 3.58 -4.17 -20.04
C PRO A 193 2.26 -4.64 -20.67
N VAL A 194 1.64 -5.66 -20.06
CA VAL A 194 0.22 -5.93 -20.28
C VAL A 194 -0.59 -4.79 -19.69
N ILE A 195 -1.38 -4.11 -20.52
CA ILE A 195 -2.23 -3.00 -20.07
C ILE A 195 -3.45 -3.55 -19.35
N VAL A 196 -3.56 -3.22 -18.06
CA VAL A 196 -4.64 -3.63 -17.17
C VAL A 196 -5.37 -2.39 -16.66
N LYS A 197 -6.68 -2.33 -16.84
CA LYS A 197 -7.53 -1.25 -16.32
C LYS A 197 -8.15 -1.67 -14.99
N LYS A 198 -7.93 -0.86 -13.96
CA LYS A 198 -8.59 -1.03 -12.67
C LYS A 198 -9.92 -0.27 -12.68
N THR A 199 -11.01 -0.91 -12.27
CA THR A 199 -12.34 -0.29 -12.24
C THR A 199 -12.58 0.53 -10.98
N ASN A 200 -13.39 1.57 -11.11
CA ASN A 200 -13.91 2.40 -10.02
C ASN A 200 -15.36 2.01 -9.69
N MET A 201 -15.94 2.67 -8.67
CA MET A 201 -17.37 2.53 -8.42
C MET A 201 -18.17 3.06 -9.61
N PRO A 202 -19.25 2.36 -10.04
CA PRO A 202 -20.18 2.90 -11.02
C PRO A 202 -20.77 4.24 -10.58
N HIS A 203 -21.24 5.03 -11.56
CA HIS A 203 -21.88 6.31 -11.27
C HIS A 203 -23.09 6.11 -10.34
N PRO A 204 -23.36 7.00 -9.36
CA PRO A 204 -24.46 6.84 -8.40
C PRO A 204 -25.85 6.68 -9.01
N SER A 205 -26.05 7.12 -10.26
CA SER A 205 -27.31 6.94 -10.99
C SER A 205 -27.56 5.50 -11.49
N ILE A 206 -26.59 4.60 -11.34
CA ILE A 206 -26.71 3.20 -11.76
C ILE A 206 -27.19 2.40 -10.56
N ASN A 207 -28.40 1.87 -10.68
CA ASN A 207 -29.01 1.02 -9.68
C ASN A 207 -28.74 -0.44 -10.01
N PHE A 208 -28.62 -1.27 -8.98
CA PHE A 208 -28.29 -2.68 -9.10
C PHE A 208 -29.37 -3.57 -8.49
N SER A 209 -29.57 -4.74 -9.10
CA SER A 209 -30.41 -5.83 -8.59
C SER A 209 -29.63 -7.13 -8.66
N ASP A 210 -29.88 -8.05 -7.73
CA ASP A 210 -29.34 -9.41 -7.81
C ASP A 210 -30.15 -10.30 -8.79
N THR A 211 -31.31 -9.82 -9.26
CA THR A 211 -32.19 -10.51 -10.22
C THR A 211 -32.36 -9.72 -11.52
N GLU A 212 -32.44 -10.44 -12.63
CA GLU A 212 -32.73 -9.88 -13.95
C GLU A 212 -34.19 -9.45 -14.05
N SER A 213 -34.44 -8.33 -14.71
CA SER A 213 -35.79 -7.86 -15.04
C SER A 213 -35.72 -6.83 -16.17
N GLU A 214 -36.87 -6.42 -16.69
CA GLU A 214 -36.95 -5.34 -17.68
C GLU A 214 -36.32 -4.03 -17.20
N ILE A 215 -36.37 -3.76 -15.88
CA ILE A 215 -35.77 -2.57 -15.27
C ILE A 215 -34.26 -2.73 -15.06
N PHE A 216 -33.79 -3.97 -14.87
CA PHE A 216 -32.38 -4.30 -14.67
C PHE A 216 -31.90 -5.32 -15.73
N PRO A 217 -31.82 -4.95 -17.02
CA PRO A 217 -31.53 -5.90 -18.08
C PRO A 217 -30.03 -6.15 -18.28
N HIS A 218 -29.15 -5.31 -17.71
CA HIS A 218 -27.72 -5.38 -18.01
C HIS A 218 -26.97 -6.27 -17.02
N SER A 219 -26.41 -7.38 -17.49
CA SER A 219 -25.57 -8.28 -16.69
C SER A 219 -24.20 -7.68 -16.38
N ASN A 220 -23.70 -7.89 -15.16
CA ASN A 220 -22.41 -7.38 -14.72
C ASN A 220 -21.63 -8.37 -13.86
N ILE A 221 -20.30 -8.28 -13.92
CA ILE A 221 -19.40 -8.91 -12.94
C ILE A 221 -19.22 -7.94 -11.78
N LYS A 222 -19.62 -8.37 -10.58
CA LYS A 222 -19.45 -7.63 -9.32
C LYS A 222 -18.11 -7.96 -8.67
N THR A 223 -17.80 -9.25 -8.52
CA THR A 223 -16.55 -9.75 -7.95
C THR A 223 -16.38 -11.24 -8.23
N CYS A 224 -15.42 -11.89 -7.59
CA CYS A 224 -15.26 -13.34 -7.58
C CYS A 224 -14.97 -13.80 -6.15
N HIS A 225 -15.59 -14.89 -5.73
CA HIS A 225 -15.38 -15.54 -4.45
C HIS A 225 -14.79 -16.94 -4.64
N ILE A 226 -14.04 -17.42 -3.67
CA ILE A 226 -13.60 -18.81 -3.63
C ILE A 226 -14.67 -19.63 -2.91
N LYS A 227 -15.35 -20.51 -3.65
CA LYS A 227 -16.20 -21.55 -3.07
C LYS A 227 -15.36 -22.78 -2.72
N ASN A 228 -15.73 -23.46 -1.64
CA ASN A 228 -15.11 -24.73 -1.20
C ASN A 228 -13.58 -24.67 -1.11
N LYS A 229 -13.02 -23.51 -0.73
CA LYS A 229 -11.58 -23.21 -0.60
C LYS A 229 -10.74 -23.28 -1.87
N THR A 230 -11.26 -23.80 -3.00
CA THR A 230 -10.45 -24.03 -4.21
C THR A 230 -11.08 -23.52 -5.51
N THR A 231 -12.40 -23.29 -5.55
CA THR A 231 -13.10 -23.01 -6.80
C THR A 231 -13.48 -21.53 -6.91
N PRO A 232 -12.89 -20.75 -7.84
CA PRO A 232 -13.33 -19.39 -8.09
C PRO A 232 -14.72 -19.40 -8.74
N LYS A 233 -15.67 -18.66 -8.14
CA LYS A 233 -17.00 -18.41 -8.69
C LYS A 233 -17.21 -16.91 -8.84
N LEU A 234 -17.55 -16.49 -10.05
CA LEU A 234 -17.99 -15.12 -10.29
C LEU A 234 -19.27 -14.83 -9.50
N VAL A 235 -19.32 -13.61 -8.95
CA VAL A 235 -20.54 -13.01 -8.43
C VAL A 235 -20.97 -11.98 -9.44
N THR A 236 -22.15 -12.20 -10.00
CA THR A 236 -22.78 -11.32 -10.97
C THR A 236 -23.98 -10.61 -10.36
N ASN A 237 -24.39 -9.52 -10.99
CA ASN A 237 -25.63 -8.80 -10.68
C ASN A 237 -26.08 -8.05 -11.94
N TYR A 238 -27.24 -7.42 -11.85
CA TYR A 238 -27.87 -6.71 -12.95
C TYR A 238 -27.96 -5.20 -12.67
N SER A 239 -27.98 -4.38 -13.71
CA SER A 239 -28.11 -2.93 -13.59
C SER A 239 -29.13 -2.35 -14.55
N ASN A 240 -29.70 -1.20 -14.17
CA ASN A 240 -30.65 -0.45 -14.99
C ASN A 240 -30.00 0.32 -16.14
N LYS A 241 -28.67 0.46 -16.10
CA LYS A 241 -27.86 1.07 -17.16
C LYS A 241 -26.62 0.22 -17.40
N SER A 242 -26.16 0.17 -18.64
CA SER A 242 -24.93 -0.52 -19.01
C SER A 242 -23.72 0.02 -18.24
N CYS A 243 -22.92 -0.88 -17.66
CA CYS A 243 -21.70 -0.52 -16.93
C CYS A 243 -20.47 -0.50 -17.85
N VAL A 244 -19.37 0.06 -17.34
CA VAL A 244 -18.09 0.11 -18.06
C VAL A 244 -17.66 -1.28 -18.52
N PHE A 245 -17.09 -1.33 -19.73
CA PHE A 245 -16.65 -2.55 -20.41
C PHE A 245 -17.75 -3.54 -20.85
N ALA A 246 -19.03 -3.19 -20.75
CA ALA A 246 -20.08 -3.96 -21.42
C ALA A 246 -19.86 -3.98 -22.95
N ASN A 247 -20.40 -5.01 -23.62
CA ASN A 247 -20.30 -5.21 -25.07
C ASN A 247 -18.85 -5.22 -25.59
N THR A 248 -17.90 -5.59 -24.75
CA THR A 248 -16.45 -5.58 -25.06
C THR A 248 -15.83 -6.90 -24.64
N LYS A 249 -15.19 -7.62 -25.56
CA LYS A 249 -14.40 -8.82 -25.23
C LYS A 249 -13.28 -8.46 -24.26
N LYS A 250 -13.16 -9.22 -23.17
CA LYS A 250 -12.22 -8.89 -22.09
C LYS A 250 -11.87 -10.07 -21.21
N LEU A 251 -10.68 -10.00 -20.62
CA LEU A 251 -10.27 -10.85 -19.51
C LEU A 251 -10.43 -10.07 -18.20
N VAL A 252 -11.17 -10.64 -17.24
CA VAL A 252 -11.50 -10.01 -15.96
C VAL A 252 -10.87 -10.80 -14.82
N LEU A 253 -10.05 -10.12 -14.01
CA LEU A 253 -9.48 -10.64 -12.77
C LEU A 253 -10.31 -10.08 -11.60
N ALA A 254 -11.48 -10.68 -11.38
CA ALA A 254 -12.48 -10.16 -10.44
C ALA A 254 -12.21 -10.53 -8.97
N HIS A 255 -11.30 -11.48 -8.74
CA HIS A 255 -10.85 -11.83 -7.39
C HIS A 255 -9.65 -10.97 -6.99
N LYS A 256 -9.86 -9.98 -6.12
CA LYS A 256 -8.92 -8.88 -5.85
C LYS A 256 -7.55 -9.28 -5.28
N MET A 257 -7.42 -10.50 -4.75
CA MET A 257 -6.15 -11.03 -4.24
C MET A 257 -5.45 -11.97 -5.25
N TYR A 258 -6.11 -13.07 -5.63
CA TYR A 258 -5.52 -14.09 -6.50
C TYR A 258 -5.67 -13.84 -8.00
N GLY A 259 -6.53 -12.91 -8.41
CA GLY A 259 -6.63 -12.49 -9.80
C GLY A 259 -7.06 -13.58 -10.78
N PHE A 260 -7.95 -14.51 -10.37
CA PHE A 260 -8.39 -15.59 -11.26
C PHE A 260 -8.98 -15.06 -12.58
N PRO A 261 -8.48 -15.51 -13.75
CA PRO A 261 -8.88 -14.97 -15.05
C PRO A 261 -10.20 -15.55 -15.54
N PHE A 262 -11.18 -14.68 -15.74
CA PHE A 262 -12.42 -14.98 -16.45
C PHE A 262 -12.39 -14.35 -17.85
N TYR A 263 -12.58 -15.16 -18.88
CA TYR A 263 -12.64 -14.67 -20.26
C TYR A 263 -14.08 -14.45 -20.69
N ASP A 264 -14.49 -13.18 -20.74
CA ASP A 264 -15.77 -12.75 -21.30
C ASP A 264 -15.62 -12.62 -22.82
N ILE A 265 -15.82 -13.77 -23.50
CA ILE A 265 -15.59 -13.94 -24.93
C ILE A 265 -16.59 -13.18 -25.81
N ASN A 266 -17.82 -13.01 -25.32
CA ASN A 266 -18.88 -12.32 -26.05
C ASN A 266 -18.98 -10.84 -25.63
N GLY A 267 -18.42 -10.49 -24.47
CA GLY A 267 -18.51 -9.15 -23.92
C GLY A 267 -19.79 -8.89 -23.15
N ASP A 268 -20.50 -9.94 -22.72
CA ASP A 268 -21.84 -9.90 -22.15
C ASP A 268 -21.92 -9.08 -20.85
N TYR A 269 -20.80 -8.95 -20.13
CA TYR A 269 -20.79 -8.35 -18.80
C TYR A 269 -20.25 -6.92 -18.78
N GLY A 270 -20.95 -6.01 -18.11
CA GLY A 270 -20.35 -4.80 -17.54
C GLY A 270 -19.59 -5.11 -16.24
N ILE A 271 -18.91 -4.11 -15.66
CA ILE A 271 -18.30 -4.24 -14.33
C ILE A 271 -18.97 -3.31 -13.32
N SER A 272 -19.61 -3.88 -12.31
CA SER A 272 -20.48 -3.17 -11.35
C SER A 272 -19.81 -2.82 -10.02
N ASN A 273 -18.49 -2.98 -9.91
CA ASN A 273 -17.77 -2.72 -8.66
C ASN A 273 -16.34 -2.26 -8.91
N ARG A 274 -15.77 -1.56 -7.92
CA ARG A 274 -14.37 -1.12 -7.91
C ARG A 274 -13.38 -2.26 -7.67
N ASP A 275 -12.13 -1.99 -8.01
CA ASP A 275 -10.97 -2.88 -7.83
C ASP A 275 -11.07 -4.21 -8.58
N ASN A 276 -11.84 -4.28 -9.67
CA ASN A 276 -11.69 -5.35 -10.65
C ASN A 276 -10.62 -4.94 -11.66
N TYR A 277 -9.83 -5.90 -12.13
CA TYR A 277 -8.80 -5.66 -13.15
C TYR A 277 -9.25 -6.23 -14.49
N VAL A 278 -9.24 -5.40 -15.53
CA VAL A 278 -9.78 -5.71 -16.85
C VAL A 278 -8.69 -5.54 -17.90
N ILE A 279 -8.47 -6.58 -18.70
CA ILE A 279 -7.63 -6.54 -19.90
C ILE A 279 -8.58 -6.61 -21.09
N HIS A 280 -8.48 -5.65 -22.02
CA HIS A 280 -9.31 -5.58 -23.22
C HIS A 280 -8.47 -5.16 -24.43
N GLY A 281 -9.06 -5.16 -25.63
CA GLY A 281 -8.35 -4.75 -26.85
C GLY A 281 -7.29 -5.76 -27.29
N LYS A 282 -7.59 -7.04 -27.13
CA LYS A 282 -6.73 -8.18 -27.51
C LYS A 282 -7.48 -9.11 -28.45
N THR A 283 -6.76 -9.89 -29.23
CA THR A 283 -7.32 -10.97 -30.05
C THR A 283 -7.76 -12.15 -29.18
N ASP A 284 -8.68 -12.99 -29.68
CA ASP A 284 -9.11 -14.20 -28.96
C ASP A 284 -7.93 -15.14 -28.65
N ARG A 285 -6.92 -15.20 -29.53
CA ARG A 285 -5.70 -15.99 -29.31
C ARG A 285 -4.90 -15.42 -28.14
N GLU A 286 -4.66 -14.11 -28.11
CA GLU A 286 -3.93 -13.46 -27.01
C GLU A 286 -4.66 -13.61 -25.68
N PHE A 287 -5.99 -13.46 -25.66
CA PHE A 287 -6.78 -13.68 -24.45
C PHE A 287 -6.64 -15.11 -23.90
N ARG A 288 -6.65 -16.12 -24.78
CA ARG A 288 -6.43 -17.52 -24.37
C ARG A 288 -5.02 -17.74 -23.80
N ILE A 289 -3.99 -17.16 -24.43
CA ILE A 289 -2.61 -17.21 -23.92
C ILE A 289 -2.51 -16.55 -22.55
N LEU A 290 -3.05 -15.33 -22.40
CA LEU A 290 -3.05 -14.60 -21.13
C LEU A 290 -3.82 -15.34 -20.05
N LYS A 291 -5.00 -15.89 -20.38
CA LYS A 291 -5.78 -16.71 -19.45
C LYS A 291 -4.98 -17.92 -18.98
N ALA A 292 -4.35 -18.65 -19.90
CA ALA A 292 -3.54 -19.82 -19.56
C ALA A 292 -2.38 -19.44 -18.64
N TYR A 293 -1.64 -18.38 -18.98
CA TYR A 293 -0.54 -17.87 -18.17
C TYR A 293 -1.00 -17.42 -16.77
N LEU A 294 -2.08 -16.65 -16.68
CA LEU A 294 -2.62 -16.17 -15.40
C LEU A 294 -3.33 -17.27 -14.58
N SER A 295 -3.49 -18.47 -15.15
CA SER A 295 -4.06 -19.63 -14.46
C SER A 295 -2.98 -20.59 -13.95
N THR A 296 -1.68 -20.33 -14.19
CA THR A 296 -0.61 -21.20 -13.68
C THR A 296 -0.54 -21.12 -12.16
N LYS A 297 -0.46 -22.28 -11.51
CA LYS A 297 -0.36 -22.42 -10.05
C LYS A 297 1.02 -22.02 -9.54
#